data_AF-A0A0S7Z8H1-F1
#
_entry.id   AF-A0A0S7Z8H1-F1
#
_cell.length_a   1.000
_cell.length_b   1.000
_cell.length_c   1.000
_cell.angle_alpha   90.00
_cell.angle_beta   90.00
_cell.angle_gamma   90.00
#
_symmetry.space_group_name_H-M   'P 1'
#
loop_
_entity.id
_entity.type
_entity.pdbx_description
1 polymer ?
#
loop_
_entity_poly.entity_id
_entity_poly.type
_entity_poly.pdbx_seq_one_letter_code
_entity_poly.pdbx_strand_id
1 'polypeptide(L)'
;MHAIGSLNGLPAHIRRAFEPGDDFKPVPVPGPYDWLTLHPEAGQTYNEYIHSRIIKPDKARSKIYFQPIGTFQEGQSPSLVTLKEFASAFFSLDVGILPALSLKDYDITTRINTFTGKRQVLTRDILYLLKKNIPPDAYCVLAITMEDLYPDPTWNFVFGQASLRERVGVFSFARY
;
A
#
# COMPACT_ATOMS: atom_id res chain seq x y z
N MET A 1 -28.10 -0.30 -3.74
CA MET A 1 -27.04 -1.22 -3.28
C MET A 1 -26.11 -1.48 -4.46
N HIS A 2 -25.01 -0.72 -4.57
CA HIS A 2 -24.11 -0.76 -5.74
C HIS A 2 -22.71 -1.30 -5.40
N ALA A 3 -22.48 -1.66 -4.14
CA ALA A 3 -21.20 -2.18 -3.65
C ALA A 3 -21.02 -3.67 -3.98
N ILE A 4 -22.11 -4.44 -3.98
CA ILE A 4 -22.11 -5.85 -4.38
C ILE A 4 -22.63 -5.97 -5.81
N GLY A 5 -21.97 -6.78 -6.63
CA GLY A 5 -22.39 -7.08 -7.99
C GLY A 5 -23.68 -7.90 -8.05
N SER A 6 -24.00 -8.45 -9.22
CA SER A 6 -25.16 -9.34 -9.34
C SER A 6 -24.95 -10.61 -8.52
N LEU A 7 -25.96 -10.98 -7.72
CA LEU A 7 -26.01 -12.25 -6.99
C LEU A 7 -26.63 -13.38 -7.83
N ASN A 8 -27.01 -13.10 -9.07
CA ASN A 8 -27.59 -14.08 -9.98
C ASN A 8 -26.55 -15.15 -10.32
N GLY A 9 -26.97 -16.42 -10.32
CA GLY A 9 -26.08 -17.56 -10.59
C GLY A 9 -25.23 -18.03 -9.40
N LEU A 10 -25.25 -17.32 -8.26
CA LEU A 10 -24.61 -17.83 -7.04
C LEU A 10 -25.39 -19.02 -6.46
N PRO A 11 -24.70 -20.06 -5.93
CA PRO A 11 -25.32 -21.12 -5.15
C PRO A 11 -26.12 -20.56 -3.97
N ALA A 12 -27.23 -21.23 -3.61
CA ALA A 12 -28.15 -20.73 -2.57
C ALA A 12 -27.46 -20.48 -1.22
N HIS A 13 -26.53 -21.34 -0.82
CA HIS A 13 -25.78 -21.19 0.45
C HIS A 13 -24.86 -19.96 0.44
N ILE A 14 -24.31 -19.58 -0.71
CA ILE A 14 -23.50 -18.36 -0.85
C ILE A 14 -24.38 -17.11 -0.88
N ARG A 15 -25.52 -17.18 -1.59
CA ARG A 15 -26.45 -16.04 -1.67
C ARG A 15 -26.94 -15.61 -0.29
N ARG A 16 -27.19 -16.56 0.61
CA ARG A 16 -27.57 -16.30 2.01
C ARG A 16 -26.54 -15.46 2.77
N ALA A 17 -25.24 -15.57 2.45
CA ALA A 17 -24.21 -14.75 3.09
C ALA A 17 -24.30 -13.25 2.73
N PHE A 18 -25.05 -12.90 1.68
CA PHE A 18 -25.30 -11.51 1.26
C PHE A 18 -26.68 -11.00 1.66
N GLU A 19 -27.51 -11.83 2.30
CA GLU A 19 -28.80 -11.42 2.85
C GLU A 19 -28.53 -10.72 4.20
N PRO A 20 -28.92 -9.44 4.37
CA PRO A 20 -28.70 -8.74 5.62
C PRO A 20 -29.51 -9.41 6.74
N GLY A 21 -28.81 -9.99 7.71
CA GLY A 21 -29.36 -10.45 8.99
C GLY A 21 -29.18 -9.40 10.08
N ASP A 22 -29.65 -9.72 11.29
CA ASP A 22 -29.52 -8.84 12.46
C ASP A 22 -28.10 -8.88 13.11
N ASP A 23 -27.21 -9.72 12.57
CA ASP A 23 -25.86 -9.95 13.08
C ASP A 23 -24.94 -8.72 12.94
N PHE A 24 -25.23 -7.82 11.99
CA PHE A 24 -24.43 -6.62 11.74
C PHE A 24 -25.30 -5.38 11.60
N LYS A 25 -24.96 -4.34 12.35
CA LYS A 25 -25.53 -3.00 12.15
C LYS A 25 -24.99 -2.42 10.84
N PRO A 26 -25.83 -1.76 10.03
CA PRO A 26 -25.35 -1.00 8.88
C PRO A 26 -24.27 0.01 9.28
N VAL A 27 -23.31 0.25 8.39
CA VAL A 27 -22.32 1.33 8.56
C VAL A 27 -23.10 2.66 8.66
N PRO A 28 -22.90 3.46 9.72
CA PRO A 28 -23.63 4.71 9.88
C PRO A 28 -23.24 5.72 8.80
N VAL A 29 -24.13 6.68 8.55
CA VAL A 29 -23.80 7.84 7.72
C VAL A 29 -22.66 8.61 8.41
N PRO A 30 -21.63 9.06 7.67
CA PRO A 30 -20.55 9.86 8.23
C PRO A 30 -21.06 11.07 9.01
N GLY A 31 -20.57 11.25 10.22
CA GLY A 31 -20.83 12.40 11.08
C GLY A 31 -20.11 13.67 10.58
N PRO A 32 -20.34 14.83 11.24
CA PRO A 32 -19.81 16.13 10.81
C PRO A 32 -18.28 16.24 10.83
N TYR A 33 -17.60 15.37 11.58
CA TYR A 33 -16.14 15.35 11.71
C TYR A 33 -15.50 14.12 11.05
N ASP A 34 -16.30 13.27 10.41
CA ASP A 34 -15.79 12.10 9.72
C ASP A 34 -15.10 12.49 8.42
N TRP A 35 -14.09 11.71 8.04
CA TRP A 35 -13.24 11.96 6.88
C TRP A 35 -14.06 12.21 5.60
N LEU A 36 -15.02 11.34 5.28
CA LEU A 36 -15.84 11.46 4.07
C LEU A 36 -16.75 12.70 4.06
N THR A 37 -17.03 13.29 5.23
CA THR A 37 -17.79 14.55 5.34
C THR A 37 -16.88 15.76 5.10
N LEU A 38 -15.64 15.72 5.60
CA LEU A 38 -14.66 16.79 5.45
C LEU A 38 -13.91 16.77 4.11
N HIS A 39 -13.79 15.58 3.52
CA HIS A 39 -13.06 15.31 2.29
C HIS A 39 -13.97 14.58 1.30
N PRO A 40 -14.58 15.32 0.34
CA PRO A 40 -15.42 14.72 -0.68
C PRO A 40 -14.61 13.77 -1.55
N GLU A 41 -14.94 12.47 -1.50
CA GLU A 41 -14.36 11.44 -2.34
C GLU A 41 -15.46 10.80 -3.19
N ALA A 42 -15.18 10.60 -4.48
CA ALA A 42 -16.07 9.81 -5.32
C ALA A 42 -16.00 8.35 -4.85
N GLY A 43 -17.15 7.77 -4.50
CA GLY A 43 -17.24 6.34 -4.25
C GLY A 43 -16.93 5.52 -5.52
N GLN A 44 -16.79 4.20 -5.33
CA GLN A 44 -16.64 3.25 -6.42
C GLN A 44 -17.69 2.15 -6.30
N THR A 45 -18.49 1.97 -7.34
CA THR A 45 -19.43 0.86 -7.47
C THR A 45 -18.73 -0.43 -7.92
N TYR A 46 -19.38 -1.58 -7.72
CA TYR A 46 -18.89 -2.87 -8.22
C TYR A 46 -18.58 -2.83 -9.73
N ASN A 47 -19.48 -2.26 -10.53
CA ASN A 47 -19.28 -2.19 -11.98
C ASN A 47 -18.08 -1.29 -12.33
N GLU A 48 -17.95 -0.13 -11.69
CA GLU A 48 -16.77 0.73 -11.90
C GLU A 48 -15.48 0.02 -11.50
N TYR A 49 -15.48 -0.76 -10.41
CA TYR A 49 -14.34 -1.58 -10.02
C TYR A 49 -13.98 -2.61 -11.10
N ILE A 50 -14.95 -3.39 -11.58
CA ILE A 50 -14.72 -4.41 -12.62
C ILE A 50 -14.21 -3.81 -13.93
N HIS A 51 -14.68 -2.61 -14.29
CA HIS A 51 -14.22 -1.90 -15.49
C HIS A 51 -12.98 -1.04 -15.25
N SER A 52 -12.61 -0.79 -13.99
CA SER A 52 -11.32 -0.18 -13.67
C SER A 52 -10.24 -1.19 -14.06
N ARG A 53 -9.38 -0.81 -14.99
CA ARG A 53 -8.31 -1.66 -15.55
C ARG A 53 -7.22 -1.93 -14.50
N ILE A 54 -7.60 -2.61 -13.42
CA ILE A 54 -6.73 -2.95 -12.31
C ILE A 54 -5.67 -3.93 -12.78
N ILE A 55 -4.44 -3.68 -12.32
CA ILE A 55 -3.34 -4.60 -12.55
C ILE A 55 -3.54 -5.76 -11.57
N LYS A 56 -3.67 -6.97 -12.10
CA LYS A 56 -3.76 -8.20 -11.32
C LYS A 56 -2.47 -8.99 -11.49
N PRO A 57 -2.05 -9.77 -10.47
CA PRO A 57 -1.02 -10.77 -10.65
C PRO A 57 -1.42 -11.74 -11.76
N ASP A 58 -0.44 -12.15 -12.56
CA ASP A 58 -0.62 -13.13 -13.63
C ASP A 58 0.58 -14.08 -13.70
N LYS A 59 0.61 -14.99 -14.68
CA LYS A 59 1.69 -15.97 -14.83
C LYS A 59 3.06 -15.33 -15.06
N ALA A 60 3.11 -14.12 -15.64
CA ALA A 60 4.35 -13.41 -15.90
C ALA A 60 4.77 -12.57 -14.68
N ARG A 61 3.82 -11.98 -13.95
CA ARG A 61 4.03 -11.01 -12.87
C ARG A 61 3.30 -11.50 -11.62
N SER A 62 3.93 -12.41 -10.89
CA SER A 62 3.33 -13.16 -9.78
C SER A 62 3.97 -12.90 -8.43
N LYS A 63 5.01 -12.05 -8.36
CA LYS A 63 5.76 -11.84 -7.11
C LYS A 63 5.70 -10.41 -6.58
N ILE A 64 5.60 -10.26 -5.27
CA ILE A 64 5.88 -8.99 -4.61
C ILE A 64 7.36 -8.97 -4.25
N TYR A 65 8.05 -7.85 -4.48
CA TYR A 65 9.41 -7.69 -3.99
C TYR A 65 9.47 -6.58 -2.95
N PHE A 66 10.07 -6.90 -1.81
CA PHE A 66 10.51 -5.89 -0.85
C PHE A 66 11.89 -5.38 -1.22
N GLN A 67 12.02 -4.06 -1.29
CA GLN A 67 13.27 -3.35 -1.50
C GLN A 67 13.64 -2.65 -0.18
N PRO A 68 14.47 -3.26 0.69
CA PRO A 68 14.91 -2.58 1.90
C PRO A 68 15.68 -1.32 1.54
N ILE A 69 15.37 -0.21 2.21
CA ILE A 69 16.08 1.05 2.08
C ILE A 69 16.62 1.46 3.45
N GLY A 70 17.93 1.60 3.53
CA GLY A 70 18.64 1.86 4.79
C GLY A 70 18.83 0.59 5.63
N THR A 71 19.05 0.80 6.93
CA THR A 71 19.39 -0.27 7.87
C THR A 71 18.17 -0.71 8.67
N PHE A 72 18.00 -2.02 8.81
CA PHE A 72 17.00 -2.64 9.69
C PHE A 72 17.74 -3.27 10.87
N GLN A 73 17.78 -2.56 12.00
CA GLN A 73 18.49 -3.00 13.20
C GLN A 73 17.62 -3.97 14.01
N GLU A 74 18.21 -5.06 14.47
CA GLU A 74 17.51 -6.03 15.31
C GLU A 74 17.01 -5.36 16.61
N GLY A 75 15.76 -5.64 16.99
CA GLY A 75 15.12 -5.05 18.16
C GLY A 75 14.61 -3.61 17.97
N GLN A 76 14.99 -2.92 16.88
CA GLN A 76 14.52 -1.56 16.56
C GLN A 76 13.78 -1.48 15.22
N SER A 77 13.81 -2.56 14.44
CA SER A 77 13.19 -2.65 13.12
C SER A 77 12.48 -3.99 12.99
N PRO A 78 11.41 -4.08 12.18
CA PRO A 78 10.76 -5.35 11.93
C PRO A 78 11.70 -6.31 11.20
N SER A 79 11.60 -7.60 11.53
CA SER A 79 12.32 -8.65 10.79
C SER A 79 11.83 -8.69 9.34
N LEU A 80 12.75 -8.50 8.39
CA LEU A 80 12.44 -8.56 6.96
C LEU A 80 11.89 -9.93 6.55
N VAL A 81 12.38 -11.00 7.19
CA VAL A 81 11.91 -12.37 6.95
C VAL A 81 10.46 -12.52 7.42
N THR A 82 10.16 -12.03 8.61
CA THR A 82 8.80 -12.07 9.17
C THR A 82 7.84 -11.24 8.32
N LEU A 83 8.23 -10.03 7.90
CA LEU A 83 7.43 -9.21 6.98
C LEU A 83 7.13 -9.95 5.67
N LYS A 84 8.14 -10.60 5.09
CA LYS A 84 7.98 -11.41 3.88
C LYS A 84 6.96 -12.53 4.09
N GLU A 85 7.04 -13.26 5.19
CA GLU A 85 6.11 -14.37 5.51
C GLU A 85 4.67 -13.86 5.67
N PHE A 86 4.47 -12.78 6.44
CA PHE A 86 3.15 -12.18 6.60
C PHE A 86 2.57 -11.67 5.28
N ALA A 87 3.38 -10.97 4.48
CA ALA A 87 2.92 -10.48 3.18
C ALA A 87 2.60 -11.63 2.22
N SER A 88 3.41 -12.67 2.22
CA SER A 88 3.17 -13.87 1.40
C SER A 88 1.84 -14.54 1.77
N ALA A 89 1.61 -14.76 3.07
CA ALA A 89 0.38 -15.36 3.57
C ALA A 89 -0.85 -14.49 3.28
N PHE A 90 -0.76 -13.18 3.54
CA PHE A 90 -1.88 -12.25 3.38
C PHE A 90 -2.28 -12.05 1.92
N PHE A 91 -1.30 -11.83 1.04
CA PHE A 91 -1.56 -11.59 -0.38
C PHE A 91 -1.68 -12.87 -1.20
N SER A 92 -1.32 -14.03 -0.64
CA SER A 92 -1.25 -15.31 -1.35
C SER A 92 -0.38 -15.22 -2.63
N LEU A 93 0.75 -14.50 -2.52
CA LEU A 93 1.73 -14.31 -3.58
C LEU A 93 3.13 -14.55 -3.03
N ASP A 94 4.04 -15.07 -3.86
CA ASP A 94 5.44 -15.18 -3.48
C ASP A 94 6.03 -13.79 -3.20
N VAL A 95 6.78 -13.68 -2.11
CA VAL A 95 7.45 -12.44 -1.73
C VAL A 95 8.97 -12.62 -1.72
N GLY A 96 9.66 -11.82 -2.51
CA GLY A 96 11.12 -11.72 -2.53
C GLY A 96 11.62 -10.56 -1.68
N ILE A 97 12.85 -10.66 -1.16
CA ILE A 97 13.57 -9.53 -0.56
C ILE A 97 14.76 -9.25 -1.47
N LEU A 98 14.83 -8.04 -2.01
CA LEU A 98 15.93 -7.57 -2.84
C LEU A 98 17.12 -7.12 -1.97
N PRO A 99 18.34 -7.02 -2.54
CA PRO A 99 19.49 -6.45 -1.84
C PRO A 99 19.16 -5.04 -1.33
N ALA A 100 19.59 -4.70 -0.12
CA ALA A 100 19.32 -3.39 0.46
C ALA A 100 19.86 -2.26 -0.43
N LEU A 101 19.07 -1.20 -0.59
CA LEU A 101 19.37 -0.05 -1.42
C LEU A 101 19.82 1.12 -0.53
N SER A 102 21.00 1.67 -0.83
CA SER A 102 21.48 2.90 -0.22
C SER A 102 20.94 4.09 -0.99
N LEU A 103 20.32 5.04 -0.29
CA LEU A 103 19.89 6.30 -0.91
C LEU A 103 21.04 7.28 -1.14
N LYS A 104 22.23 7.03 -0.58
CA LYS A 104 23.37 7.95 -0.69
C LYS A 104 23.89 8.09 -2.12
N ASP A 105 23.63 7.08 -2.97
CA ASP A 105 24.12 7.01 -4.34
C ASP A 105 23.14 7.65 -5.34
N TYR A 106 22.07 8.27 -4.85
CA TYR A 106 20.99 8.83 -5.65
C TYR A 106 20.67 10.27 -5.22
N ASP A 107 20.19 11.06 -6.18
CA ASP A 107 19.65 12.39 -5.89
C ASP A 107 18.27 12.24 -5.25
N ILE A 108 18.23 12.36 -3.93
CA ILE A 108 17.03 12.15 -3.11
C ILE A 108 16.75 13.42 -2.29
N THR A 109 15.58 14.00 -2.53
CA THR A 109 15.11 15.18 -1.81
C THR A 109 14.76 14.81 -0.38
N THR A 110 15.30 15.57 0.57
CA THR A 110 15.08 15.39 2.00
C THR A 110 14.80 16.72 2.68
N ARG A 111 14.19 16.65 3.87
CA ARG A 111 14.01 17.80 4.75
C ARG A 111 14.23 17.41 6.21
N ILE A 112 14.46 18.40 7.06
CA ILE A 112 14.32 18.25 8.50
C ILE A 112 12.93 18.75 8.89
N ASN A 113 12.13 17.90 9.50
CA ASN A 113 10.82 18.29 9.99
C ASN A 113 10.98 19.32 11.12
N THR A 114 10.38 20.50 10.97
CA THR A 114 10.56 21.62 11.91
C THR A 114 10.01 21.35 13.31
N PHE A 115 9.01 20.47 13.43
CA PHE A 115 8.38 20.15 14.72
C PHE A 115 9.11 19.03 15.46
N THR A 116 9.62 18.03 14.74
CA THR A 116 10.21 16.82 15.35
C THR A 116 11.75 16.79 15.28
N GLY A 117 12.36 17.65 14.46
CA GLY A 117 13.80 17.63 14.19
C GLY A 117 14.28 16.39 13.43
N LYS A 118 13.36 15.49 13.01
CA LYS A 118 13.70 14.26 12.30
C LYS A 118 13.88 14.51 10.81
N ARG A 119 14.86 13.84 10.22
CA ARG A 119 15.04 13.77 8.77
C ARG A 119 13.86 13.04 8.14
N GLN A 120 13.35 13.57 7.03
CA GLN A 120 12.30 12.95 6.23
C GLN A 120 12.72 12.88 4.76
N VAL A 121 12.28 11.83 4.07
CA VAL A 121 12.58 11.58 2.66
C VAL A 121 11.34 11.79 1.81
N LEU A 122 11.50 12.45 0.65
CA LEU A 122 10.40 12.63 -0.30
C LEU A 122 10.07 11.29 -0.97
N THR A 123 8.84 10.82 -0.78
CA THR A 123 8.38 9.53 -1.32
C THR A 123 8.48 9.45 -2.84
N ARG A 124 8.22 10.55 -3.56
CA ARG A 124 8.21 10.58 -5.02
C ARG A 124 9.55 10.18 -5.64
N ASP A 125 10.66 10.57 -5.00
CA ASP A 125 12.01 10.25 -5.49
C ASP A 125 12.30 8.75 -5.33
N ILE A 126 11.85 8.15 -4.22
CA ILE A 126 11.90 6.70 -4.01
C ILE A 126 11.06 5.97 -5.07
N LEU A 127 9.83 6.40 -5.32
CA LEU A 127 8.95 5.77 -6.32
C LEU A 127 9.57 5.84 -7.73
N TYR A 128 10.17 6.98 -8.09
CA TYR A 128 10.86 7.15 -9.37
C TYR A 128 12.08 6.23 -9.49
N LEU A 129 12.84 6.06 -8.40
CA LEU A 129 13.97 5.14 -8.34
C LEU A 129 13.53 3.68 -8.53
N LEU A 130 12.50 3.23 -7.81
CA LEU A 130 11.96 1.87 -7.93
C LEU A 130 11.45 1.57 -9.33
N LYS A 131 10.75 2.51 -9.96
CA LYS A 131 10.18 2.32 -11.30
C LYS A 131 11.23 1.97 -12.35
N LYS A 132 12.48 2.41 -12.17
CA LYS A 132 13.58 2.12 -13.10
C LYS A 132 14.06 0.67 -13.04
N ASN A 133 13.85 -0.03 -11.93
CA ASN A 133 14.43 -1.34 -11.66
C ASN A 133 13.39 -2.34 -11.13
N ILE A 134 12.31 -2.54 -11.88
CA ILE A 134 11.28 -3.53 -11.54
C ILE A 134 11.70 -4.89 -12.12
N PRO A 135 11.87 -5.95 -11.30
CA PRO A 135 12.13 -7.30 -11.82
C PRO A 135 11.03 -7.73 -12.81
N PRO A 136 11.37 -8.43 -13.91
CA PRO A 136 10.38 -8.82 -14.92
C PRO A 136 9.20 -9.64 -14.36
N ASP A 137 9.46 -10.45 -13.34
CA ASP A 137 8.47 -11.31 -12.68
C ASP A 137 7.73 -10.65 -11.50
N ALA A 138 8.04 -9.38 -11.22
CA ALA A 138 7.39 -8.64 -10.16
C ALA A 138 5.96 -8.26 -10.57
N TYR A 139 4.99 -8.63 -9.76
CA TYR A 139 3.69 -7.95 -9.68
C TYR A 139 3.91 -6.50 -9.25
N CYS A 140 4.65 -6.26 -8.16
CA CYS A 140 5.06 -4.93 -7.71
C CYS A 140 6.36 -4.95 -6.89
N VAL A 141 6.96 -3.77 -6.72
CA VAL A 141 8.09 -3.54 -5.81
C VAL A 141 7.67 -2.57 -4.71
N LEU A 142 7.81 -2.97 -3.46
CA LEU A 142 7.54 -2.15 -2.28
C LEU A 142 8.85 -1.86 -1.57
N ALA A 143 9.28 -0.60 -1.57
CA ALA A 143 10.32 -0.17 -0.67
C ALA A 143 9.83 -0.22 0.78
N ILE A 144 10.68 -0.69 1.67
CA ILE A 144 10.45 -0.67 3.10
C ILE A 144 11.63 0.03 3.77
N THR A 145 11.34 0.92 4.73
CA THR A 145 12.37 1.73 5.36
C THR A 145 12.07 2.08 6.81
N MET A 146 13.11 2.46 7.55
CA MET A 146 13.02 3.08 8.88
C MET A 146 13.16 4.62 8.82
N GLU A 147 13.32 5.20 7.62
CA GLU A 147 13.34 6.66 7.41
C GLU A 147 11.92 7.23 7.43
N ASP A 148 11.73 8.40 8.03
CA ASP A 148 10.42 9.07 8.00
C ASP A 148 10.12 9.61 6.59
N LEU A 149 8.85 9.64 6.20
CA LEU A 149 8.46 9.94 4.82
C LEU A 149 7.52 11.14 4.73
N TYR A 150 7.58 11.87 3.62
CA TYR A 150 6.61 12.90 3.29
C TYR A 150 6.28 12.90 1.79
N PRO A 151 5.02 13.19 1.40
CA PRO A 151 4.58 13.11 0.01
C PRO A 151 4.73 14.43 -0.75
N ASP A 152 4.67 15.55 -0.04
CA ASP A 152 4.64 16.91 -0.60
C ASP A 152 5.14 17.91 0.47
N PRO A 153 5.80 19.02 0.08
CA PRO A 153 6.28 20.04 1.02
C PRO A 153 5.23 20.55 2.01
N THR A 154 3.94 20.56 1.64
CA THR A 154 2.83 21.05 2.47
C THR A 154 2.31 20.02 3.48
N TRP A 155 2.69 18.76 3.35
CA TRP A 155 2.25 17.67 4.24
C TRP A 155 3.23 17.46 5.38
N ASN A 156 2.76 16.98 6.53
CA ASN A 156 3.61 16.69 7.69
C ASN A 156 4.41 15.38 7.54
N PHE A 157 3.74 14.27 7.23
CA PHE A 157 4.35 12.97 6.96
C PHE A 157 3.32 12.03 6.33
N VAL A 158 3.78 10.87 5.85
CA VAL A 158 2.95 9.71 5.51
C VAL A 158 3.62 8.42 6.01
N PHE A 159 2.83 7.39 6.28
CA PHE A 159 3.38 6.05 6.51
C PHE A 159 3.87 5.41 5.20
N GLY A 160 3.32 5.81 4.07
CA GLY A 160 3.73 5.29 2.78
C GLY A 160 3.00 5.97 1.64
N GLN A 161 3.43 5.64 0.43
CA GLN A 161 2.78 6.08 -0.81
C GLN A 161 3.01 5.04 -1.90
N ALA A 162 2.04 4.87 -2.78
CA ALA A 162 2.14 3.93 -3.89
C ALA A 162 1.59 4.50 -5.19
N SER A 163 2.11 3.98 -6.30
CA SER A 163 1.51 4.11 -7.64
C SER A 163 1.12 2.73 -8.13
N LEU A 164 -0.18 2.46 -8.14
CA LEU A 164 -0.71 1.16 -8.58
C LEU A 164 -0.39 0.87 -10.06
N ARG A 165 -0.44 1.91 -10.91
CA ARG A 165 -0.14 1.78 -12.35
C ARG A 165 1.33 1.50 -12.62
N GLU A 166 2.20 2.16 -11.87
CA GLU A 166 3.65 1.98 -12.00
C GLU A 166 4.18 0.79 -11.20
N ARG A 167 3.30 0.14 -10.41
CA ARG A 167 3.58 -1.07 -9.65
C ARG A 167 4.70 -0.90 -8.63
N VAL A 168 4.77 0.29 -8.04
CA VAL A 168 5.77 0.64 -7.03
C VAL A 168 5.12 1.31 -5.83
N GLY A 169 5.68 1.08 -4.65
CA GLY A 169 5.28 1.76 -3.43
C GLY A 169 6.43 1.86 -2.44
N VAL A 170 6.24 2.67 -1.41
CA VAL A 170 7.15 2.79 -0.27
C VAL A 170 6.33 2.81 1.02
N PHE A 171 6.80 2.10 2.03
CA PHE A 171 6.25 2.10 3.39
C PHE A 171 7.37 2.34 4.41
N SER A 172 7.08 3.12 5.43
CA SER A 172 7.98 3.45 6.53
C SER A 172 7.47 2.95 7.86
N PHE A 173 8.39 2.33 8.59
CA PHE A 173 8.20 1.90 9.97
C PHE A 173 8.73 2.92 11.00
N ALA A 174 9.18 4.11 10.57
CA ALA A 174 9.81 5.13 11.45
C ALA A 174 8.94 5.65 12.61
N ARG A 175 7.64 5.29 12.59
CA ARG A 175 6.60 5.76 13.50
C ARG A 175 5.88 4.61 14.22
N TYR A 176 6.46 3.42 14.22
CA TYR A 176 6.08 2.25 15.01
C TYR A 176 7.21 1.88 15.96
#